data_AF-A0A366D387-F1
#
_entry.id   AF-A0A366D387-F1
#
_cell.length_a   1.000
_cell.length_b   1.000
_cell.length_c   1.000
_cell.angle_alpha   90.00
_cell.angle_beta   90.00
_cell.angle_gamma   90.00
#
_symmetry.space_group_name_H-M   'P 1'
#
loop_
_entity.id
_entity.type
_entity.pdbx_description
1 polymer ?
#
loop_
_entity_poly.entity_id
_entity_poly.type
_entity_poly.pdbx_seq_one_letter_code
_entity_poly.pdbx_strand_id
1 'polypeptide(L)' 'MRRRGLSPDQVDTAIHLYKLGWSLARVGNHLDVNHTTVLTALRRRGIPTRDPHGRARV' A
#
# COMPACT_ATOMS: atom_id res chain seq x y z
N MET A 1 -21.01 6.73 9.70
CA MET A 1 -20.07 5.64 10.04
C MET A 1 -20.20 4.58 8.96
N ARG A 2 -19.19 4.06 8.26
CA ARG A 2 -17.80 3.75 8.58
C ARG A 2 -16.94 4.06 7.34
N ARG A 3 -15.79 4.70 7.52
CA ARG A 3 -14.74 4.74 6.48
C ARG A 3 -14.33 3.29 6.26
N ARG A 4 -14.59 2.70 5.09
CA ARG A 4 -14.08 1.38 4.70
C ARG A 4 -12.56 1.48 4.63
N GLY A 5 -11.92 1.34 5.79
CA GLY A 5 -10.51 1.03 5.85
C GLY A 5 -10.34 -0.34 5.22
N LEU A 6 -9.27 -0.48 4.43
CA LEU A 6 -8.76 -1.75 3.95
C LEU A 6 -8.90 -2.80 5.07
N SER A 7 -9.50 -3.96 4.76
CA SER A 7 -9.56 -5.04 5.75
C SER A 7 -8.15 -5.39 6.21
N PRO A 8 -7.93 -5.73 7.49
CA PRO A 8 -6.60 -6.08 7.98
C PRO A 8 -5.95 -7.19 7.14
N ASP A 9 -6.76 -8.09 6.57
CA ASP A 9 -6.34 -9.13 5.64
C ASP A 9 -5.79 -8.60 4.30
N GLN A 10 -6.45 -7.59 3.72
CA GLN A 10 -5.95 -6.90 2.52
C GLN A 10 -4.66 -6.12 2.83
N VAL A 11 -4.52 -5.59 4.04
CA VAL A 11 -3.30 -4.88 4.46
C VAL A 11 -2.15 -5.86 4.57
N ASP A 12 -2.39 -7.03 5.16
CA ASP A 12 -1.37 -8.06 5.30
C ASP A 12 -0.95 -8.61 3.94
N THR A 13 -1.91 -8.87 3.05
CA THR A 13 -1.64 -9.25 1.65
C THR A 13 -0.83 -8.18 0.93
N ALA A 14 -1.18 -6.89 1.11
CA ALA A 14 -0.44 -5.79 0.51
C ALA A 14 1.02 -5.73 1.01
N ILE A 15 1.24 -5.95 2.31
CA ILE A 15 2.57 -6.01 2.92
C ILE A 15 3.35 -7.20 2.39
N HIS A 16 2.70 -8.37 2.28
CA HIS A 16 3.32 -9.58 1.78
C HIS A 16 3.79 -9.39 0.33
N LEU A 17 2.92 -8.87 -0.54
CA LEU A 17 3.26 -8.55 -1.94
C LEU A 17 4.36 -7.49 -2.03
N TYR A 18 4.30 -6.45 -1.19
CA TYR A 18 5.36 -5.42 -1.14
C TYR A 18 6.72 -6.03 -0.73
N LYS A 19 6.74 -6.92 0.26
CA LYS A 19 7.95 -7.65 0.68
C LYS A 19 8.48 -8.61 -0.38
N LEU A 20 7.60 -9.17 -1.22
CA LEU A 20 7.95 -9.94 -2.43
C LEU A 20 8.58 -9.09 -3.54
N GLY A 21 8.71 -7.77 -3.36
CA GLY A 21 9.27 -6.86 -4.35
C GLY A 21 8.24 -6.28 -5.33
N TRP A 22 6.95 -6.42 -5.05
CA TRP A 22 5.92 -5.80 -5.89
C TRP A 22 5.83 -4.30 -5.63
N SER A 23 5.69 -3.53 -6.71
CA SER A 23 5.44 -2.09 -6.63
C SER A 23 4.07 -1.80 -6.05
N LEU A 24 3.93 -0.70 -5.31
CA LEU A 24 2.68 -0.23 -4.70
C LEU A 24 1.52 -0.15 -5.70
N ALA A 25 1.79 0.29 -6.93
CA ALA A 25 0.79 0.36 -8.00
C ALA A 25 0.28 -1.04 -8.39
N ARG A 26 1.19 -2.03 -8.45
CA ARG A 26 0.84 -3.41 -8.79
C ARG A 26 0.07 -4.09 -7.65
N VAL A 27 0.46 -3.82 -6.40
CA VAL A 27 -0.26 -4.27 -5.20
C VAL A 27 -1.67 -3.66 -5.14
N GLY A 28 -1.79 -2.36 -5.39
CA GLY A 28 -3.09 -1.67 -5.43
C GLY A 28 -4.00 -2.22 -6.53
N ASN A 29 -3.46 -2.45 -7.73
CA ASN A 29 -4.22 -3.05 -8.82
C ASN A 29 -4.65 -4.50 -8.52
N HIS A 30 -3.82 -5.29 -7.85
CA HIS A 30 -4.15 -6.66 -7.47
C HIS A 30 -5.27 -6.73 -6.41
N LEU A 31 -5.28 -5.77 -5.49
CA LEU A 31 -6.25 -5.71 -4.39
C LEU A 31 -7.50 -4.87 -4.73
N ASP A 32 -7.59 -4.36 -5.96
CA ASP A 32 -8.61 -3.39 -6.41
C ASP A 32 -8.74 -2.17 -5.48
N VAL A 33 -7.58 -1.67 -5.04
CA VAL A 33 -7.49 -0.53 -4.11
C VAL A 33 -6.54 0.53 -4.63
N ASN A 34 -6.84 1.78 -4.29
CA ASN A 34 -5.96 2.89 -4.62
C ASN A 34 -4.58 2.70 -3.99
N HIS A 35 -3.54 3.02 -4.78
CA HIS A 35 -2.15 3.00 -4.32
C HIS A 35 -1.92 3.90 -3.09
N THR A 36 -2.70 4.97 -2.94
CA THR A 36 -2.68 5.87 -1.77
C THR A 36 -3.21 5.17 -0.51
N THR A 37 -4.16 4.25 -0.64
CA THR A 37 -4.68 3.45 0.47
C THR A 37 -3.64 2.43 0.91
N VAL A 38 -2.96 1.78 -0.04
CA VAL A 38 -1.83 0.89 0.24
C VAL A 38 -0.69 1.65 0.94
N LEU A 39 -0.33 2.82 0.44
CA LEU A 39 0.67 3.71 1.06
C LEU A 39 0.29 4.08 2.50
N THR A 40 -0.98 4.44 2.72
CA THR A 40 -1.49 4.79 4.06
C THR A 40 -1.46 3.59 5.01
N ALA A 41 -1.80 2.40 4.51
CA ALA A 41 -1.77 1.17 5.28
C ALA A 41 -0.34 0.77 5.68
N LEU A 42 0.61 0.87 4.75
CA LEU A 42 2.05 0.64 5.00
C LEU A 42 2.61 1.64 6.01
N ARG A 43 2.29 2.93 5.85
CA ARG A 43 2.67 3.99 6.81
C ARG A 43 2.12 3.73 8.21
N ARG A 44 0.86 3.31 8.34
CA ARG A 44 0.27 2.96 9.63
C ARG A 44 0.97 1.77 10.32
N ARG A 45 1.54 0.85 9.54
CA ARG A 45 2.31 -0.28 10.05
C ARG A 45 3.79 0.05 10.28
N GLY A 46 4.20 1.28 10.04
CA GLY A 46 5.59 1.72 10.20
C GLY A 46 6.53 1.19 9.12
N ILE A 47 6.00 0.70 7.99
CA ILE A 47 6.85 0.27 6.88
C ILE A 47 7.28 1.52 6.09
N PRO A 48 8.59 1.86 6.10
CA PRO A 48 9.09 2.98 5.31
C PRO A 48 8.87 2.65 3.85
N THR A 49 7.92 3.36 3.24
CA THR A 49 7.62 3.13 1.84
C THR A 49 8.71 3.82 1.03
N ARG A 50 9.62 3.02 0.46
CA ARG A 50 10.54 3.52 -0.56
C ARG A 50 9.67 3.88 -1.74
N ASP A 51 9.43 5.17 -1.96
CA ASP A 51 8.67 5.66 -3.12
C ASP A 51 9.32 5.07 -4.38
N PRO A 52 8.68 4.09 -5.06
CA PRO A 52 9.27 3.48 -6.25
C PRO A 52 9.21 4.44 -7.43
N HIS A 53 8.45 5.52 -7.32
CA HIS A 53 8.13 6.43 -8.41
C HIS A 53 9.12 7.57 -8.54
N GLY A 54 10.13 7.70 -7.66
CA GLY A 54 11.13 8.75 -7.74
C GLY A 54 10.51 10.14 -7.87
N ARG A 55 9.26 10.33 -7.41
CA ARG A 55 8.61 11.63 -7.47
C ARG A 55 9.08 12.39 -6.25
N ALA A 56 10.24 13.02 -6.40
CA ALA A 56 10.56 14.22 -5.66
C ALA A 56 9.36 15.17 -5.83
N ARG A 57 8.49 15.21 -4.82
CA ARG A 57 7.47 16.24 -4.75
C ARG A 57 8.21 17.51 -4.35
N VAL A 58 8.59 18.29 -5.37
CA VAL A 58 8.89 19.71 -5.26
C VAL A 58 7.61 20.49 -4.94
#